data_AF-A0A101LT88-F1
#
_entry.id   AF-A0A101LT88-F1
#
_cell.length_a   1.000
_cell.length_b   1.000
_cell.length_c   1.000
_cell.angle_alpha   90.00
_cell.angle_beta   90.00
_cell.angle_gamma   90.00
#
_symmetry.space_group_name_H-M   'P 1'
#
loop_
_entity.id
_entity.type
_entity.pdbx_description
1 polymer ?
#
loop_
_entity_poly.entity_id
_entity_poly.type
_entity_poly.pdbx_seq_one_letter_code
_entity_poly.pdbx_strand_id
1 'polypeptide(L)'
;MGAGKHGFHKEQFHDRSQSLVHELAVCLQHRRHSMSLTPCKTCGHQVAPTAKVCPGCGVKNPGVRLKHYLYGIAFATALGWFVINVLGAPPKQDGVKITAEEYGEAWPFTVPSVLLDCEPPAYTVVRVNGGTYAINGSARSKAAKMGWRDLSAIWREDPKAVGTTTPWKVPVPTEMIQRALDSCPKP
;
A
#
# COMPACT_ATOMS: atom_id res chain seq x y z
N MET A 1 82.42 -38.68 51.85
CA MET A 1 82.33 -37.23 52.11
C MET A 1 81.64 -36.64 50.88
N GLY A 2 80.38 -36.22 50.84
CA GLY A 2 79.50 -35.71 51.89
C GLY A 2 79.18 -34.24 51.62
N ALA A 3 78.35 -33.95 50.60
CA ALA A 3 77.70 -32.65 50.34
C ALA A 3 76.72 -32.87 49.16
N GLY A 4 75.51 -32.35 49.06
CA GLY A 4 74.73 -31.38 49.83
C GLY A 4 73.55 -31.03 48.92
N LYS A 5 72.32 -31.21 49.41
CA LYS A 5 71.09 -30.92 48.66
C LYS A 5 70.89 -29.41 48.52
N HIS A 6 70.55 -28.92 47.34
CA HIS A 6 69.74 -27.71 47.17
C HIS A 6 68.82 -27.87 45.97
N GLY A 7 67.52 -27.95 46.25
CA GLY A 7 66.46 -27.79 45.26
C GLY A 7 66.26 -26.31 44.95
N PHE A 8 65.94 -26.00 43.70
CA PHE A 8 65.45 -24.69 43.31
C PHE A 8 64.26 -24.83 42.35
N HIS A 9 63.20 -24.11 42.70
CA HIS A 9 61.86 -24.06 42.12
C HIS A 9 61.82 -23.94 40.60
N LYS A 10 60.97 -24.76 39.94
CA LYS A 10 60.76 -24.77 38.48
C LYS A 10 59.37 -24.29 38.04
N GLU A 11 58.60 -23.64 38.90
CA GLU A 11 57.16 -23.42 38.68
C GLU A 11 56.71 -22.00 38.31
N GLN A 12 57.59 -21.09 37.91
CA GLN A 12 57.21 -19.68 37.69
C GLN A 12 57.24 -19.18 36.24
N PHE A 13 57.58 -20.03 35.26
CA PHE A 13 57.83 -19.57 33.89
C PHE A 13 56.67 -19.75 32.90
N HIS A 14 55.58 -20.42 33.28
CA HIS A 14 54.48 -20.75 32.35
C HIS A 14 53.32 -19.74 32.36
N ASP A 15 53.24 -18.87 33.37
CA ASP A 15 52.14 -17.92 33.55
C ASP A 15 52.34 -16.61 32.76
N ARG A 16 53.59 -16.15 32.58
CA ARG A 16 53.89 -14.93 31.81
C ARG A 16 53.67 -15.06 30.31
N SER A 17 53.75 -16.28 29.77
CA SER A 17 53.55 -16.51 28.32
C SER A 17 52.09 -16.42 27.88
N GLN A 18 51.13 -16.69 28.77
CA GLN A 18 49.70 -16.66 28.41
C GLN A 18 49.11 -15.23 28.45
N SER A 19 49.60 -14.36 29.33
CA SER A 19 49.14 -12.96 29.42
C SER A 19 49.53 -12.13 28.18
N LEU A 20 50.74 -12.32 27.65
CA LEU A 20 51.22 -11.59 26.47
C LEU A 20 50.49 -11.96 25.17
N VAL A 21 50.07 -13.22 24.99
CA VAL A 21 49.27 -13.63 23.81
C VAL A 21 47.84 -13.12 23.87
N HIS A 22 47.27 -12.92 25.07
CA HIS A 22 45.94 -12.34 25.22
C HIS A 22 45.95 -10.82 24.94
N GLU A 23 46.95 -10.10 25.43
CA GLU A 23 47.14 -8.66 25.13
C GLU A 23 47.36 -8.40 23.62
N LEU A 24 48.16 -9.24 22.95
CA LEU A 24 48.37 -9.14 21.50
C LEU A 24 47.13 -9.52 20.68
N ALA A 25 46.32 -10.48 21.14
CA ALA A 25 45.07 -10.87 20.48
C ALA A 25 44.00 -9.77 20.55
N VAL A 26 43.87 -9.08 21.70
CA VAL A 26 42.94 -7.94 21.85
C VAL A 26 43.34 -6.77 20.95
N CYS A 27 44.65 -6.46 20.84
CA CYS A 27 45.14 -5.42 19.93
C CYS A 27 44.97 -5.76 18.43
N LEU A 28 45.04 -7.04 18.05
CA LEU A 28 44.85 -7.47 16.66
C LEU A 28 43.36 -7.56 16.26
N GLN A 29 42.46 -7.91 17.19
CA GLN A 29 41.01 -7.90 16.94
C GLN A 29 40.49 -6.47 16.70
N HIS A 30 41.05 -5.47 17.38
CA HIS A 30 40.67 -4.06 17.21
C HIS A 30 41.15 -3.42 15.88
N ARG A 31 42.15 -4.01 15.19
CA ARG A 31 42.66 -3.47 13.91
C ARG A 31 41.87 -3.90 12.66
N ARG A 32 40.93 -4.85 12.76
CA ARG A 32 40.11 -5.27 11.60
C ARG A 32 38.92 -4.36 11.29
N HIS A 33 38.61 -3.39 12.15
CA HIS A 33 37.71 -2.29 11.82
C HIS A 33 38.52 -1.08 11.38
N SER A 34 39.17 -1.18 10.21
CA SER A 34 39.30 -0.01 9.34
C SER A 34 37.89 0.40 8.95
N MET A 35 37.23 1.10 9.88
CA MET A 35 35.92 1.69 9.67
C MET A 35 36.05 2.54 8.41
N SER A 36 35.25 2.25 7.40
CA SER A 36 34.98 3.16 6.30
C SER A 36 34.29 4.39 6.91
N LEU A 37 35.05 5.22 7.60
CA LEU A 37 34.59 6.44 8.21
C LEU A 37 34.18 7.36 7.08
N THR A 38 32.97 7.89 7.19
CA THR A 38 32.48 8.88 6.26
C THR A 38 32.52 10.23 6.94
N PRO A 39 32.94 11.30 6.24
CA PRO A 39 32.90 12.64 6.81
C PRO A 39 31.44 13.02 7.08
N CYS A 40 31.20 13.61 8.25
CA CYS A 40 29.92 14.20 8.60
C CYS A 40 29.55 15.27 7.56
N LYS A 41 28.33 15.20 7.02
CA LYS A 41 27.82 16.12 6.00
C LYS A 41 27.83 17.60 6.38
N THR A 42 27.88 17.92 7.68
CA THR A 42 27.77 19.31 8.18
C THR A 42 29.11 19.85 8.67
N CYS A 43 29.88 19.07 9.44
CA CYS A 43 31.12 19.54 10.06
C CYS A 43 32.39 18.81 9.59
N GLY A 44 32.27 17.83 8.70
CA GLY A 44 33.41 17.07 8.16
C GLY A 44 34.05 16.06 9.11
N HIS A 45 33.64 16.01 10.40
CA HIS A 45 34.18 15.08 11.38
C HIS A 45 33.99 13.63 10.92
N GLN A 46 35.03 12.80 11.10
CA GLN A 46 35.01 11.40 10.69
C GLN A 46 34.08 10.61 11.61
N VAL A 47 32.99 10.07 11.05
CA VAL A 47 31.99 9.32 11.81
C VAL A 47 31.68 7.99 11.15
N ALA A 48 31.22 7.03 11.94
CA ALA A 48 30.70 5.78 11.42
C ALA A 48 29.49 6.05 10.50
N PRO A 49 29.39 5.38 9.33
CA PRO A 49 28.25 5.54 8.43
C PRO A 49 26.88 5.23 9.08
N THR A 50 26.90 4.41 10.13
CA THR A 50 25.75 3.97 10.92
C THR A 50 25.52 4.80 12.20
N ALA A 51 26.33 5.83 12.46
CA ALA A 51 26.15 6.69 13.63
C ALA A 51 24.81 7.42 13.55
N LYS A 52 24.02 7.37 14.63
CA LYS A 52 22.72 8.07 14.73
C LYS A 52 22.87 9.58 14.93
N VAL A 53 23.94 10.00 15.61
CA VAL A 53 24.24 11.39 15.95
C VAL A 53 25.73 11.64 15.77
N CYS A 54 26.11 12.78 15.20
CA CYS A 54 27.51 13.19 15.11
C CYS A 54 28.03 13.73 16.46
N PRO A 55 29.16 13.23 16.99
CA PRO A 55 29.72 13.72 18.25
C PRO A 55 30.29 15.15 18.16
N GLY A 56 30.65 15.62 16.96
CA GLY A 56 31.24 16.96 16.79
C GLY A 56 30.20 18.10 16.68
N CYS A 57 29.03 17.83 16.10
CA CYS A 57 28.03 18.89 15.82
C CYS A 57 26.59 18.50 16.16
N GLY A 58 26.34 17.30 16.70
CA GLY A 58 25.01 16.86 17.13
C GLY A 58 24.00 16.55 16.00
N VAL A 59 24.39 16.66 14.72
CA VAL A 59 23.46 16.39 13.62
C VAL A 59 23.03 14.92 13.58
N LYS A 60 21.73 14.68 13.40
CA LYS A 60 21.17 13.32 13.28
C LYS A 60 21.49 12.74 11.90
N ASN A 61 21.82 11.45 11.88
CA ASN A 61 22.21 10.68 10.69
C ASN A 61 23.29 11.42 9.85
N PRO A 62 24.52 11.58 10.36
CA PRO A 62 25.59 12.24 9.64
C PRO A 62 26.14 11.42 8.46
N GLY A 63 25.97 10.09 8.47
CA GLY A 63 26.46 9.17 7.44
C GLY A 63 25.53 8.96 6.24
N VAL A 64 24.24 9.32 6.34
CA VAL A 64 23.31 9.18 5.21
C VAL A 64 23.50 10.31 4.21
N ARG A 65 23.90 9.94 3.00
CA ARG A 65 24.02 10.83 1.83
C ARG A 65 22.75 10.83 0.99
N LEU A 66 22.56 11.90 0.22
CA LEU A 66 21.43 12.06 -0.70
C LEU A 66 21.21 10.83 -1.61
N LYS A 67 22.29 10.14 -2.02
CA LYS A 67 22.22 8.92 -2.81
C LYS A 67 21.38 7.81 -2.17
N HIS A 68 21.44 7.62 -0.84
CA HIS A 68 20.62 6.61 -0.15
C HIS A 68 19.14 6.93 -0.23
N TYR A 69 18.78 8.21 -0.17
CA TYR A 69 17.41 8.65 -0.36
C TYR A 69 16.95 8.42 -1.81
N LEU A 70 17.80 8.72 -2.79
CA LEU A 70 17.52 8.46 -4.19
C LEU A 70 17.35 6.96 -4.50
N TYR A 71 18.18 6.09 -3.93
CA TYR A 71 18.00 4.63 -4.06
C TYR A 71 16.70 4.15 -3.41
N GLY A 72 16.34 4.71 -2.24
CA GLY A 72 15.07 4.41 -1.57
C GLY A 72 13.85 4.80 -2.41
N ILE A 73 13.89 6.00 -3.03
CA ILE A 73 12.83 6.43 -3.96
C ILE A 73 12.80 5.55 -5.20
N ALA A 74 13.94 5.30 -5.84
CA ALA A 74 14.01 4.47 -7.06
C ALA A 74 13.49 3.04 -6.83
N PHE A 75 13.75 2.48 -5.65
CA PHE A 75 13.20 1.19 -5.27
C PHE A 75 11.69 1.26 -5.04
N ALA A 76 11.20 2.28 -4.34
CA ALA A 76 9.77 2.49 -4.12
C ALA A 76 9.00 2.72 -5.44
N THR A 77 9.56 3.48 -6.39
CA THR A 77 8.95 3.69 -7.70
C THR A 77 8.97 2.43 -8.55
N ALA A 78 10.07 1.67 -8.54
CA ALA A 78 10.15 0.38 -9.23
C ALA A 78 9.14 -0.64 -8.67
N LEU A 79 8.99 -0.70 -7.35
CA LEU A 79 7.97 -1.53 -6.70
C LEU A 79 6.56 -1.07 -7.02
N GLY A 80 6.28 0.24 -6.95
CA GLY A 80 4.97 0.79 -7.30
C GLY A 80 4.60 0.51 -8.76
N TRP A 81 5.55 0.71 -9.69
CA TRP A 81 5.38 0.37 -11.10
C TRP A 81 5.17 -1.14 -11.29
N PHE A 82 5.98 -2.00 -10.65
CA PHE A 82 5.81 -3.45 -10.72
C PHE A 82 4.44 -3.89 -10.21
N VAL A 83 3.98 -3.36 -9.08
CA VAL A 83 2.66 -3.62 -8.52
C VAL A 83 1.56 -3.21 -9.50
N ILE A 84 1.63 -2.02 -10.10
CA ILE A 84 0.63 -1.58 -11.09
C ILE A 84 0.63 -2.48 -12.33
N ASN A 85 1.80 -2.90 -12.81
CA ASN A 85 1.91 -3.75 -13.99
C ASN A 85 1.51 -5.21 -13.73
N VAL A 86 1.71 -5.73 -12.52
CA VAL A 86 1.45 -7.14 -12.18
C VAL A 86 0.06 -7.35 -11.56
N LEU A 87 -0.37 -6.47 -10.66
CA LEU A 87 -1.66 -6.59 -9.95
C LEU A 87 -2.78 -5.77 -10.60
N GLY A 88 -2.44 -4.85 -11.51
CA GLY A 88 -3.40 -3.93 -12.11
C GLY A 88 -3.79 -2.79 -11.16
N ALA A 89 -4.12 -1.62 -11.72
CA ALA A 89 -4.76 -0.57 -10.95
C ALA A 89 -6.15 -1.04 -10.51
N PRO A 90 -6.63 -0.66 -9.30
CA PRO A 90 -8.03 -0.88 -8.96
C PRO A 90 -8.90 -0.20 -10.02
N PRO A 91 -10.01 -0.84 -10.45
CA PRO A 91 -10.89 -0.25 -11.43
C PRO A 91 -11.37 1.09 -10.88
N LYS A 92 -11.10 2.17 -11.63
CA LYS A 92 -11.69 3.46 -11.35
C LYS A 92 -13.20 3.27 -11.46
N GLN A 93 -13.92 3.45 -10.35
CA GLN A 93 -15.36 3.35 -10.40
C GLN A 93 -15.88 4.67 -10.96
N ASP A 94 -15.97 4.73 -12.29
CA ASP A 94 -16.63 5.83 -12.97
C ASP A 94 -18.14 5.78 -12.66
N GLY A 95 -18.74 6.96 -12.50
CA GLY A 95 -20.13 7.12 -12.11
C GLY A 95 -20.33 8.05 -10.90
N VAL A 96 -21.54 8.59 -10.79
CA VAL A 96 -22.00 9.45 -9.70
C VAL A 96 -22.67 8.61 -8.64
N LYS A 97 -22.19 8.67 -7.40
CA LYS A 97 -22.86 8.02 -6.28
C LYS A 97 -24.20 8.68 -6.00
N ILE A 98 -25.27 7.90 -6.01
CA ILE A 98 -26.62 8.29 -5.62
C ILE A 98 -27.13 7.39 -4.49
N THR A 99 -28.02 7.91 -3.65
CA THR A 99 -28.47 7.17 -2.45
C THR A 99 -29.99 7.21 -2.27
N ALA A 100 -30.49 6.26 -1.48
CA ALA A 100 -31.91 6.19 -1.14
C ALA A 100 -32.39 7.43 -0.39
N GLU A 101 -31.53 8.08 0.39
CA GLU A 101 -31.86 9.32 1.10
C GLU A 101 -32.12 10.50 0.14
N GLU A 102 -31.42 10.55 -1.00
CA GLU A 102 -31.60 11.58 -2.02
C GLU A 102 -32.94 11.45 -2.74
N TYR A 103 -33.40 10.23 -2.99
CA TYR A 103 -34.61 9.94 -3.78
C TYR A 103 -35.84 9.54 -2.93
N GLY A 104 -35.64 9.25 -1.65
CA GLY A 104 -36.69 8.84 -0.71
C GLY A 104 -37.57 7.71 -1.23
N GLU A 105 -38.88 7.95 -1.25
CA GLU A 105 -39.89 6.98 -1.72
C GLU A 105 -39.75 6.64 -3.21
N ALA A 106 -39.11 7.49 -4.02
CA ALA A 106 -38.88 7.24 -5.44
C ALA A 106 -37.68 6.32 -5.71
N TRP A 107 -36.92 5.93 -4.68
CA TRP A 107 -35.74 5.08 -4.82
C TRP A 107 -36.09 3.69 -5.37
N PRO A 108 -35.60 3.29 -6.56
CA PRO A 108 -36.06 2.06 -7.19
C PRO A 108 -35.29 0.81 -6.74
N PHE A 109 -34.26 0.92 -5.90
CA PHE A 109 -33.35 -0.19 -5.61
C PHE A 109 -33.50 -0.74 -4.17
N THR A 110 -33.18 -2.03 -3.99
CA THR A 110 -33.19 -2.69 -2.67
C THR A 110 -31.94 -2.35 -1.83
N VAL A 111 -30.89 -1.84 -2.47
CA VAL A 111 -29.64 -1.41 -1.84
C VAL A 111 -29.70 0.08 -1.49
N PRO A 112 -29.00 0.56 -0.44
CA PRO A 112 -29.10 1.96 0.00
C PRO A 112 -28.37 2.96 -0.91
N SER A 113 -27.43 2.50 -1.74
CA SER A 113 -26.71 3.36 -2.67
C SER A 113 -26.19 2.58 -3.87
N VAL A 114 -26.06 3.26 -5.01
CA VAL A 114 -25.45 2.74 -6.23
C VAL A 114 -24.56 3.79 -6.88
N LEU A 115 -23.68 3.38 -7.79
CA LEU A 115 -23.02 4.29 -8.70
C LEU A 115 -23.82 4.37 -10.00
N LEU A 116 -24.38 5.54 -10.27
CA LEU A 116 -25.08 5.85 -11.51
C LEU A 116 -24.06 6.24 -12.58
N ASP A 117 -24.08 5.58 -13.71
CA ASP A 117 -23.05 5.75 -14.74
C ASP A 117 -23.66 5.74 -16.14
N CYS A 118 -22.92 6.28 -17.10
CA CYS A 118 -23.25 6.22 -18.52
C CYS A 118 -22.16 5.52 -19.32
N GLU A 119 -22.53 4.41 -19.93
CA GLU A 119 -21.69 3.72 -20.91
C GLU A 119 -21.98 4.27 -22.32
N PRO A 120 -20.96 4.71 -23.08
CA PRO A 120 -21.16 5.23 -24.42
C PRO A 120 -21.92 4.25 -25.34
N PRO A 121 -22.81 4.76 -26.22
CA PRO A 121 -23.07 6.17 -26.50
C PRO A 121 -24.18 6.82 -25.65
N ALA A 122 -25.02 6.04 -24.95
CA ALA A 122 -26.16 6.56 -24.15
C ALA A 122 -26.81 5.44 -23.29
N TYR A 123 -26.00 4.56 -22.70
CA TYR A 123 -26.48 3.44 -21.91
C TYR A 123 -26.43 3.78 -20.43
N THR A 124 -27.58 4.09 -19.84
CA THR A 124 -27.67 4.33 -18.40
C THR A 124 -27.57 3.01 -17.64
N VAL A 125 -26.61 2.91 -16.74
CA VAL A 125 -26.38 1.73 -15.91
C VAL A 125 -26.20 2.14 -14.45
N VAL A 126 -26.40 1.18 -13.55
CA VAL A 126 -25.95 1.31 -12.15
C VAL A 126 -24.96 0.21 -11.79
N ARG A 127 -23.96 0.56 -10.98
CA ARG A 127 -22.96 -0.37 -10.47
C ARG A 127 -23.09 -0.50 -8.96
N VAL A 128 -23.14 -1.74 -8.49
CA VAL A 128 -23.17 -2.07 -7.06
C VAL A 128 -22.71 -3.52 -6.85
N ASN A 129 -21.96 -3.78 -5.79
CA ASN A 129 -21.48 -5.12 -5.44
C ASN A 129 -20.77 -5.85 -6.59
N GLY A 130 -19.98 -5.10 -7.38
CA GLY A 130 -19.26 -5.62 -8.55
C GLY A 130 -20.15 -6.02 -9.74
N GLY A 131 -21.46 -5.77 -9.69
CA GLY A 131 -22.38 -5.95 -10.80
C GLY A 131 -22.72 -4.64 -11.50
N THR A 132 -22.93 -4.70 -12.81
CA THR A 132 -23.49 -3.60 -13.62
C THR A 132 -24.90 -3.99 -14.06
N TYR A 133 -25.86 -3.09 -13.89
CA TYR A 133 -27.28 -3.33 -14.16
C TYR A 133 -27.81 -2.30 -15.16
N ALA A 134 -28.47 -2.76 -16.21
CA ALA A 134 -29.02 -1.88 -17.26
C ALA A 134 -30.32 -1.20 -16.80
N ILE A 135 -30.38 0.13 -16.87
CA ILE A 135 -31.54 0.90 -16.43
C ILE A 135 -32.51 1.19 -17.57
N ASN A 136 -32.01 1.82 -18.64
CA ASN A 136 -32.85 2.28 -19.75
C ASN A 136 -32.98 1.21 -20.86
N GLY A 137 -33.94 1.40 -21.77
CA GLY A 137 -34.23 0.43 -22.85
C GLY A 137 -33.03 0.18 -23.76
N SER A 138 -32.25 1.22 -24.08
CA SER A 138 -31.04 1.10 -24.90
C SER A 138 -29.97 0.26 -24.19
N ALA A 139 -29.73 0.47 -22.90
CA ALA A 139 -28.80 -0.34 -22.12
C ALA A 139 -29.27 -1.80 -22.04
N ARG A 140 -30.57 -2.06 -21.83
CA ARG A 140 -31.12 -3.42 -21.77
C ARG A 140 -30.90 -4.19 -23.07
N SER A 141 -31.03 -3.52 -24.22
CA SER A 141 -30.75 -4.14 -25.53
C SER A 141 -29.30 -4.59 -25.72
N LYS A 142 -28.37 -4.03 -24.92
CA LYS A 142 -26.93 -4.39 -24.95
C LYS A 142 -26.49 -5.25 -23.77
N ALA A 143 -27.33 -5.42 -22.75
CA ALA A 143 -26.97 -6.05 -21.48
C ALA A 143 -26.33 -7.43 -21.68
N ALA A 144 -26.95 -8.30 -22.49
CA ALA A 144 -26.42 -9.64 -22.76
C ALA A 144 -25.03 -9.62 -23.42
N LYS A 145 -24.80 -8.70 -24.37
CA LYS A 145 -23.51 -8.57 -25.05
C LYS A 145 -22.43 -8.01 -24.12
N MET A 146 -22.81 -7.12 -23.21
CA MET A 146 -21.89 -6.43 -22.30
C MET A 146 -21.68 -7.17 -20.97
N GLY A 147 -22.36 -8.31 -20.76
CA GLY A 147 -22.32 -9.04 -19.49
C GLY A 147 -22.99 -8.30 -18.33
N TRP A 148 -23.91 -7.38 -18.61
CA TRP A 148 -24.67 -6.68 -17.58
C TRP A 148 -25.79 -7.57 -17.04
N ARG A 149 -26.05 -7.42 -15.74
CA ARG A 149 -27.07 -8.16 -15.01
C ARG A 149 -28.44 -7.53 -15.22
N ASP A 150 -29.47 -8.35 -15.03
CA ASP A 150 -30.85 -7.89 -15.07
C ASP A 150 -31.18 -7.03 -13.84
N LEU A 151 -31.85 -5.89 -14.06
CA LEU A 151 -32.20 -4.95 -13.00
C LEU A 151 -33.08 -5.56 -11.91
N SER A 152 -33.91 -6.55 -12.28
CA SER A 152 -34.83 -7.24 -11.36
C SER A 152 -34.16 -7.78 -10.10
N ALA A 153 -32.89 -8.15 -10.17
CA ALA A 153 -32.11 -8.66 -9.03
C ALA A 153 -31.95 -7.63 -7.89
N ILE A 154 -32.05 -6.34 -8.19
CA ILE A 154 -31.95 -5.25 -7.20
C ILE A 154 -33.16 -4.31 -7.23
N TRP A 155 -34.20 -4.64 -8.00
CA TRP A 155 -35.36 -3.77 -8.18
C TRP A 155 -36.36 -3.91 -7.02
N ARG A 156 -36.56 -2.82 -6.29
CA ARG A 156 -37.48 -2.74 -5.15
C ARG A 156 -38.93 -2.88 -5.60
N GLU A 157 -39.69 -3.69 -4.86
CA GLU A 157 -41.15 -3.74 -4.98
C GLU A 157 -41.75 -2.40 -4.57
N ASP A 158 -42.82 -1.97 -5.24
CA ASP A 158 -43.57 -0.79 -4.83
C ASP A 158 -44.46 -1.14 -3.64
N PRO A 159 -44.34 -0.43 -2.49
CA PRO A 159 -45.24 -0.62 -1.36
C PRO A 159 -46.72 -0.47 -1.73
N LYS A 160 -47.03 0.32 -2.77
CA LYS A 160 -48.38 0.52 -3.29
C LYS A 160 -48.94 -0.71 -4.03
N ALA A 161 -48.09 -1.68 -4.35
CA ALA A 161 -48.50 -2.95 -4.95
C ALA A 161 -48.98 -3.96 -3.90
N VAL A 162 -48.83 -3.68 -2.60
CA VAL A 162 -49.26 -4.60 -1.55
C VAL A 162 -50.79 -4.77 -1.61
N GLY A 163 -51.25 -6.00 -1.80
CA GLY A 163 -52.67 -6.34 -1.91
C GLY A 163 -53.24 -6.32 -3.34
N THR A 164 -52.40 -6.11 -4.35
CA THR A 164 -52.82 -6.21 -5.76
C THR A 164 -52.48 -7.58 -6.33
N THR A 165 -53.09 -7.94 -7.46
CA THR A 165 -52.87 -9.23 -8.13
C THR A 165 -51.53 -9.32 -8.85
N THR A 166 -50.85 -8.18 -9.06
CA THR A 166 -49.57 -8.09 -9.76
C THR A 166 -48.60 -7.23 -8.97
N PRO A 167 -47.55 -7.79 -8.36
CA PRO A 167 -46.52 -6.97 -7.73
C PRO A 167 -45.79 -6.17 -8.83
N TRP A 168 -45.84 -4.84 -8.73
CA TRP A 168 -45.09 -3.95 -9.60
C TRP A 168 -43.91 -3.33 -8.83
N LYS A 169 -42.90 -2.95 -9.59
CA LYS A 169 -41.66 -2.37 -9.08
C LYS A 169 -41.75 -0.85 -9.00
N VAL A 170 -40.99 -0.24 -8.09
CA VAL A 170 -40.86 1.22 -8.03
C VAL A 170 -40.21 1.72 -9.33
N PRO A 171 -40.86 2.56 -10.15
CA PRO A 171 -40.31 2.97 -11.44
C PRO A 171 -38.97 3.71 -11.25
N VAL A 172 -38.03 3.50 -12.17
CA VAL A 172 -36.80 4.29 -12.17
C VAL A 172 -37.14 5.73 -12.56
N PRO A 173 -36.84 6.72 -11.71
CA PRO A 173 -37.21 8.10 -12.00
C PRO A 173 -36.53 8.66 -13.25
N THR A 174 -37.24 9.46 -14.04
CA THR A 174 -36.73 10.02 -15.31
C THR A 174 -35.51 10.91 -15.07
N GLU A 175 -35.48 11.68 -13.99
CA GLU A 175 -34.37 12.54 -13.62
C GLU A 175 -33.10 11.74 -13.26
N MET A 176 -33.25 10.52 -12.74
CA MET A 176 -32.12 9.61 -12.54
C MET A 176 -31.53 9.19 -13.88
N ILE A 177 -32.38 8.86 -14.86
CA ILE A 177 -31.93 8.51 -16.21
C ILE A 177 -31.26 9.72 -16.87
N GLN A 178 -31.88 10.90 -16.80
CA GLN A 178 -31.36 12.12 -17.40
C GLN A 178 -30.01 12.53 -16.80
N ARG A 179 -29.86 12.43 -15.47
CA ARG A 179 -28.60 12.72 -14.78
C ARG A 179 -27.45 11.84 -15.28
N ALA A 180 -27.71 10.56 -15.56
CA ALA A 180 -26.70 9.70 -16.17
C ALA A 180 -26.39 10.14 -17.60
N LEU A 181 -27.42 10.44 -18.39
CA LEU A 181 -27.26 10.86 -19.79
C LEU A 181 -26.48 12.18 -19.93
N ASP A 182 -26.69 13.12 -19.01
CA ASP A 182 -25.97 14.40 -18.98
C ASP A 182 -24.47 14.21 -18.68
N SER A 183 -24.10 13.10 -18.02
CA SER A 183 -22.71 12.73 -17.75
C SER A 183 -22.04 11.92 -18.87
N CYS A 184 -22.79 11.50 -19.90
CA CYS A 184 -22.21 10.76 -21.02
C CYS A 184 -21.21 11.63 -21.80
N PRO A 185 -20.09 11.05 -22.27
CA PRO A 185 -19.23 11.71 -23.26
C PRO A 185 -20.05 12.09 -24.50
N LYS A 186 -20.00 13.36 -24.89
CA LYS A 186 -20.62 13.84 -26.13
C LYS A 186 -19.67 13.55 -27.30
N PRO A 187 -20.20 13.15 -28.47
CA PRO A 187 -19.40 12.92 -29.68
C PRO A 187 -18.73 14.20 -30.18
#